data_AF-A0A1I6L7E6-F1
#
_entry.id   AF-A0A1I6L7E6-F1
#
_cell.length_a   1.000
_cell.length_b   1.000
_cell.length_c   1.000
_cell.angle_alpha   90.00
_cell.angle_beta   90.00
_cell.angle_gamma   90.00
#
_symmetry.space_group_name_H-M   'P 1'
#
loop_
_entity.id
_entity.type
_entity.pdbx_description
1 polymer ?
#
loop_
_entity_poly.entity_id
_entity_poly.type
_entity_poly.pdbx_seq_one_letter_code
_entity_poly.pdbx_strand_id
1 'polypeptide(L)' 'MGVFTGANDASRPGNLDGRPYICMGCEATFEVQYHSCPSCGGFDVRRAEWLGE' A
#
# COMPACT_ATOMS: atom_id res chain seq x y z
N MET A 1 31.58 10.19 25.51
CA MET A 1 30.27 10.78 25.16
C MET A 1 30.08 10.65 23.66
N GLY A 2 28.96 10.08 23.24
CA GLY A 2 28.59 9.93 21.83
C GLY A 2 27.18 9.36 21.80
N VAL A 3 26.18 10.24 21.77
CA VAL A 3 24.76 9.86 21.73
C VAL A 3 24.40 9.58 20.28
N PHE A 4 24.13 8.32 19.95
CA PHE A 4 23.49 8.00 18.68
C PHE A 4 22.02 8.37 18.83
N THR A 5 21.67 9.59 18.43
CA THR A 5 20.28 10.00 18.29
C THR A 5 19.71 9.20 17.12
N GLY A 6 19.14 8.03 17.42
CA GLY A 6 18.31 7.30 16.51
C GLY A 6 17.10 8.16 16.17
N ALA A 7 17.19 8.91 15.09
CA ALA A 7 16.02 9.38 14.38
C ALA A 7 15.36 8.12 13.82
N ASN A 8 14.46 7.53 14.62
CA ASN A 8 13.52 6.52 14.16
C ASN A 8 12.58 7.20 13.17
N ASP A 9 13.10 7.31 11.96
CA ASP A 9 12.43 7.26 10.67
C ASP A 9 11.15 6.42 10.76
N ALA A 10 10.15 6.87 10.01
CA ALA A 10 8.77 6.47 10.02
C ALA A 10 8.54 5.05 9.48
N SER A 11 9.31 4.08 9.94
CA SER A 11 9.14 2.65 9.72
C SER A 11 7.97 2.10 10.55
N ARG A 12 6.78 2.72 10.44
CA ARG A 12 5.52 2.05 10.74
C ARG A 12 4.91 1.61 9.40
N PRO A 13 5.23 0.41 8.89
CA PRO A 13 4.58 -0.15 7.71
C PRO A 13 3.17 -0.62 8.11
N GLY A 14 2.31 0.34 8.38
CA GLY A 14 0.99 0.10 8.94
C GLY A 14 0.10 1.29 8.64
N ASN A 15 -0.14 1.52 7.34
CA ASN A 15 -1.21 2.37 6.83
C ASN A 15 -1.04 3.87 7.17
N LEU A 16 -0.16 4.56 6.44
CA LEU A 16 0.04 6.03 6.54
C LEU A 16 0.00 6.76 5.18
N ASP A 17 -0.30 6.07 4.10
CA ASP A 17 -0.57 6.70 2.81
C ASP A 17 -2.01 6.38 2.47
N GLY A 18 -2.93 7.33 2.60
CA GLY A 18 -4.33 7.24 2.16
C GLY A 18 -4.47 7.12 0.63
N ARG A 19 -3.53 6.44 -0.02
CA ARG A 19 -3.47 6.16 -1.44
C ARG A 19 -4.18 4.84 -1.68
N PRO A 20 -5.02 4.76 -2.72
CA PRO A 20 -5.84 3.59 -2.93
C PRO A 20 -5.05 2.40 -3.49
N TYR A 21 -5.57 1.21 -3.20
CA TYR A 21 -5.20 -0.05 -3.82
C TYR A 21 -6.00 -0.24 -5.12
N ILE A 22 -5.34 -0.62 -6.20
CA ILE A 22 -5.95 -0.86 -7.51
C ILE A 22 -5.82 -2.34 -7.85
N CYS A 23 -6.92 -2.95 -8.31
CA CYS A 23 -6.88 -4.28 -8.90
C CYS A 23 -6.40 -4.19 -10.35
N MET A 24 -5.35 -4.91 -10.73
CA MET A 24 -4.82 -4.90 -12.10
C MET A 24 -5.69 -5.70 -13.09
N GLY A 25 -6.67 -6.47 -12.61
CA GLY A 25 -7.57 -7.25 -13.46
C GLY A 25 -8.81 -6.49 -13.93
N CYS A 26 -9.30 -5.54 -13.14
CA CYS A 26 -10.51 -4.77 -13.45
C CYS A 26 -10.39 -3.27 -13.11
N GLU A 27 -9.21 -2.82 -12.71
CA GLU A 27 -8.88 -1.44 -12.36
C GLU A 27 -9.72 -0.87 -11.19
N ALA A 28 -10.40 -1.74 -10.43
CA ALA A 28 -11.17 -1.34 -9.27
C ALA A 28 -10.27 -0.78 -8.16
N THR A 29 -10.70 0.33 -7.57
CA THR A 29 -9.93 1.12 -6.61
C THR A 29 -10.51 0.94 -5.20
N PHE A 30 -9.65 0.71 -4.20
CA PHE A 30 -10.03 0.36 -2.83
C PHE A 30 -9.20 1.14 -1.80
N GLU A 31 -9.81 1.49 -0.67
CA GLU A 31 -9.13 2.18 0.44
C GLU A 31 -8.31 1.24 1.34
N VAL A 32 -8.53 -0.07 1.22
CA VAL A 32 -7.82 -1.10 1.99
C VAL A 32 -7.25 -2.19 1.07
N GLN A 33 -6.20 -2.88 1.54
CA GLN A 33 -5.61 -4.01 0.83
C GLN A 33 -6.50 -5.24 0.98
N TYR A 34 -7.21 -5.62 -0.07
CA TYR A 34 -7.92 -6.89 -0.13
C TYR A 34 -7.02 -7.98 -0.71
N HIS A 35 -7.07 -9.19 -0.13
CA HIS A 35 -6.43 -10.38 -0.69
C HIS A 35 -7.06 -10.85 -2.02
N SER A 36 -8.34 -10.56 -2.18
CA SER A 36 -9.10 -10.83 -3.40
C SER A 36 -9.95 -9.61 -3.73
N CYS A 37 -9.99 -9.24 -5.00
CA CYS A 37 -10.80 -8.15 -5.48
C CYS A 37 -12.29 -8.51 -5.33
N PRO A 38 -13.09 -7.76 -4.56
CA PRO A 38 -14.53 -8.04 -4.42
C PRO A 38 -15.33 -7.74 -5.71
N SER A 39 -14.74 -7.02 -6.67
CA SER A 39 -15.41 -6.66 -7.93
C SER A 39 -15.28 -7.75 -9.00
N CYS A 40 -14.10 -8.36 -9.16
CA CYS A 40 -13.84 -9.36 -10.21
C CYS A 40 -13.38 -10.72 -9.69
N GLY A 41 -13.05 -10.86 -8.40
CA GLY A 41 -12.48 -12.07 -7.81
C GLY A 41 -10.98 -12.26 -8.08
N GLY A 42 -10.32 -11.35 -8.80
CA GLY A 42 -8.89 -11.40 -9.07
C GLY A 42 -8.03 -11.22 -7.82
N PHE A 43 -6.80 -11.69 -7.85
CA PHE A 43 -5.85 -11.64 -6.71
C PHE A 43 -4.74 -10.59 -6.90
N ASP A 44 -4.66 -9.95 -8.06
CA ASP A 44 -3.65 -8.93 -8.34
C ASP A 44 -4.18 -7.55 -7.93
N VAL A 45 -4.09 -7.25 -6.62
CA VAL A 45 -4.46 -5.97 -6.01
C VAL A 45 -3.19 -5.30 -5.46
N ARG A 46 -2.81 -4.15 -6.02
CA ARG A 46 -1.54 -3.46 -5.73
C ARG A 46 -1.78 -2.04 -5.26
N ARG A 47 -0.84 -1.42 -4.54
CA ARG A 47 -0.94 0.03 -4.27
C ARG A 47 -0.71 0.80 -5.55
N ALA A 48 -1.53 1.83 -5.80
CA ALA A 48 -1.34 2.74 -6.93
C ALA A 48 0.05 3.38 -6.94
N GLU A 49 0.65 3.60 -5.76
CA GLU A 49 2.01 4.15 -5.63
C GLU A 49 3.10 3.23 -6.20
N TRP A 50 2.84 1.91 -6.28
CA TRP A 50 3.80 0.91 -6.80
C TRP A 50 3.67 0.69 -8.30
N LEU A 51 2.69 1.32 -8.94
CA LEU A 51 2.50 1.30 -10.40
C LEU A 51 3.21 2.49 -11.08
N GLY A 52 4.10 3.19 -10.37
CA GLY A 52 4.93 4.25 -10.93
C GLY A 52 5.72 3.76 -12.15
N GLU A 53 5.58 4.54 -13.23
CA GLU A 53 6.17 4.51 -14.59
C GLU A 53 7.26 3.49 -14.96
#